data_AF-A0A1Y3BKJ6-F1
#
_entry.id   AF-A0A1Y3BKJ6-F1
#
_cell.length_a   1.000
_cell.length_b   1.000
_cell.length_c   1.000
_cell.angle_alpha   90.00
_cell.angle_beta   90.00
_cell.angle_gamma   90.00
#
_symmetry.space_group_name_H-M   'P 1'
#
loop_
_entity.id
_entity.type
_entity.pdbx_description
1 polymer ?
#
loop_
_entity_poly.entity_id
_entity_poly.type
_entity_poly.pdbx_seq_one_letter_code
_entity_poly.pdbx_strand_id
1 'polypeptide(L)'
;MAIPKSIPSQNFDLPVSKCNKTHADQIVRWLYFFDDPERIAPDNAVAFEQFCNQTNQKELYVKEYARRCLAKFPRQVTSLLMFGIIRKNRQFCSKTKLRKEMIHAAHCLNTIKRKGSKCFSRAIQDFLIIKHMPISGRVGKTCWYVYFNTCFVYYTLEECLVQQAIETPQSCSNEDAQMIENLIEGYTGQVVSSICQNYPKSHDSCSKLLQKREMNKLKKLITNEMSKTYSILPPLIDILDSIPP
;
A
#
# COMPACT_ATOMS: atom_id res chain seq x y z
N MET A 1 -1.09 -35.13 -2.23
CA MET A 1 -1.35 -33.68 -2.29
C MET A 1 -2.27 -33.33 -1.12
N ALA A 2 -1.77 -32.58 -0.13
CA ALA A 2 -2.56 -32.20 1.04
C ALA A 2 -3.45 -30.99 0.68
N ILE A 3 -4.76 -31.14 0.84
CA ILE A 3 -5.74 -30.06 0.72
C ILE A 3 -5.44 -29.05 1.85
N PRO A 4 -5.22 -27.75 1.55
CA PRO A 4 -5.00 -26.77 2.61
C PRO A 4 -6.26 -26.67 3.46
N LYS A 5 -6.10 -26.77 4.78
CA LYS A 5 -7.17 -26.55 5.76
C LYS A 5 -7.85 -25.21 5.45
N SER A 6 -9.16 -25.26 5.22
CA SER A 6 -10.01 -24.09 5.02
C SER A 6 -9.79 -23.08 6.14
N ILE A 7 -9.30 -21.90 5.80
CA ILE A 7 -9.18 -20.77 6.72
C ILE A 7 -10.60 -20.42 7.19
N PRO A 8 -10.89 -20.36 8.50
CA PRO A 8 -12.22 -20.07 8.98
C PRO A 8 -12.67 -18.71 8.48
N SER A 9 -13.84 -18.66 7.81
CA SER A 9 -14.50 -17.42 7.43
C SER A 9 -14.87 -16.66 8.70
N GLN A 10 -14.00 -15.75 9.13
CA GLN A 10 -14.33 -14.84 10.22
C GLN A 10 -15.51 -13.97 9.76
N ASN A 11 -16.67 -14.15 10.38
CA ASN A 11 -17.78 -13.21 10.28
C ASN A 11 -17.26 -11.85 10.77
N PHE A 12 -17.02 -10.93 9.84
CA PHE A 12 -16.74 -9.53 10.12
C PHE A 12 -18.04 -8.81 10.50
N ASP A 13 -18.74 -9.29 11.55
CA ASP A 13 -19.72 -8.48 12.25
C ASP A 13 -18.94 -7.42 13.01
N LEU A 14 -18.67 -6.30 12.34
CA LEU A 14 -17.78 -5.27 12.85
C LEU A 14 -18.58 -4.24 13.65
N PRO A 15 -18.48 -4.23 14.98
CA PRO A 15 -18.86 -3.05 15.74
C PRO A 15 -17.82 -1.97 15.44
N VAL A 16 -18.05 -1.18 14.39
CA VAL A 16 -17.31 0.08 14.09
C VAL A 16 -17.44 1.09 15.26
N SER A 17 -18.23 0.77 16.29
CA SER A 17 -18.49 1.58 17.48
C SER A 17 -17.26 1.96 18.30
N LYS A 18 -16.08 1.36 18.09
CA LYS A 18 -14.88 1.64 18.89
C LYS A 18 -13.76 2.40 18.18
N CYS A 19 -13.93 2.82 16.93
CA CYS A 19 -12.90 3.59 16.19
C CYS A 19 -11.46 3.06 16.38
N ASN A 20 -11.28 1.74 16.26
CA ASN A 20 -10.00 1.08 16.52
C ASN A 20 -9.01 1.34 15.37
N LYS A 21 -8.12 2.33 15.55
CA LYS A 21 -7.09 2.72 14.57
C LYS A 21 -6.19 1.56 14.18
N THR A 22 -5.75 0.74 15.14
CA THR A 22 -4.87 -0.40 14.89
C THR A 22 -5.54 -1.45 14.02
N HIS A 23 -6.82 -1.75 14.25
CA HIS A 23 -7.55 -2.71 13.44
C HIS A 23 -7.78 -2.20 12.00
N ALA A 24 -8.09 -0.90 11.85
CA ALA A 24 -8.20 -0.28 10.52
C ALA A 24 -6.88 -0.33 9.76
N ASP A 25 -5.76 -0.05 10.42
CA ASP A 25 -4.43 -0.11 9.84
C ASP A 25 -4.06 -1.54 9.38
N GLN A 26 -4.34 -2.56 10.18
CA GLN A 26 -4.17 -3.97 9.81
C GLN A 26 -5.04 -4.36 8.61
N ILE A 27 -6.28 -3.88 8.53
CA ILE A 27 -7.16 -4.17 7.39
C ILE A 27 -6.64 -3.49 6.12
N VAL A 28 -6.14 -2.25 6.22
CA VAL A 28 -5.54 -1.55 5.08
C VAL A 28 -4.28 -2.27 4.60
N ARG A 29 -3.42 -2.72 5.52
CA ARG A 29 -2.27 -3.59 5.21
C ARG A 29 -2.72 -4.80 4.39
N TRP A 30 -3.78 -5.49 4.81
CA TRP A 30 -4.30 -6.62 4.05
C TRP A 30 -4.78 -6.20 2.65
N LEU A 31 -5.43 -5.05 2.51
CA LEU A 31 -5.98 -4.57 1.24
C LEU A 31 -4.90 -4.21 0.20
N TYR A 32 -3.70 -3.81 0.64
CA TYR A 32 -2.52 -3.71 -0.23
C TYR A 32 -1.92 -5.09 -0.47
N PHE A 33 -2.01 -5.58 -1.71
CA PHE A 33 -1.72 -6.99 -2.03
C PHE A 33 -0.36 -7.50 -1.54
N PHE A 34 0.69 -6.70 -1.66
CA PHE A 34 2.05 -7.10 -1.28
C PHE A 34 2.46 -6.68 0.13
N ASP A 35 1.62 -5.97 0.88
CA ASP A 35 1.97 -5.45 2.20
C ASP A 35 1.82 -6.53 3.30
N ASP A 36 0.74 -7.32 3.21
CA ASP A 36 0.51 -8.47 4.09
C ASP A 36 1.14 -9.76 3.53
N PRO A 37 2.18 -10.33 4.17
CA PRO A 37 2.83 -11.56 3.71
C PRO A 37 1.95 -12.80 3.86
N GLU A 38 0.87 -12.74 4.66
CA GLU A 38 -0.07 -13.84 4.84
C GLU A 38 -1.18 -13.83 3.79
N ARG A 39 -1.36 -12.74 3.04
CA ARG A 39 -2.31 -12.70 1.93
C ARG A 39 -1.90 -13.69 0.85
N ILE A 40 -2.86 -14.47 0.36
CA ILE A 40 -2.64 -15.49 -0.69
C ILE A 40 -3.33 -15.01 -1.97
N ALA A 41 -2.58 -15.02 -3.07
CA ALA A 41 -3.13 -14.82 -4.40
C ALA A 41 -4.05 -16.00 -4.75
N PRO A 42 -5.30 -15.76 -5.16
CA PRO A 42 -6.20 -16.82 -5.58
C PRO A 42 -5.73 -17.46 -6.89
N ASP A 43 -5.46 -18.76 -6.87
CA ASP A 43 -4.94 -19.54 -8.01
C ASP A 43 -6.03 -20.29 -8.79
N ASN A 44 -7.28 -20.17 -8.38
CA ASN A 44 -8.42 -20.80 -9.03
C ASN A 44 -9.71 -20.00 -8.79
N ALA A 45 -10.76 -20.37 -9.53
CA ALA A 45 -12.03 -19.63 -9.50
C ALA A 45 -12.70 -19.60 -8.11
N VAL A 46 -12.65 -20.71 -7.36
CA VAL A 46 -13.27 -20.85 -6.04
C VAL A 46 -12.52 -20.01 -5.00
N ALA A 47 -11.19 -20.09 -5.00
CA ALA A 47 -10.34 -19.25 -4.15
C ALA A 47 -10.57 -17.75 -4.44
N PHE A 48 -10.83 -17.41 -5.70
CA PHE A 48 -11.11 -16.02 -6.10
C PHE A 48 -12.41 -15.48 -5.50
N GLU A 49 -13.46 -16.29 -5.40
CA GLU A 49 -14.72 -15.86 -4.79
C GLU A 49 -14.54 -15.54 -3.30
N GLN A 50 -13.79 -16.38 -2.59
CA GLN A 50 -13.44 -16.13 -1.19
C GLN A 50 -12.59 -14.86 -1.03
N PHE A 51 -11.58 -14.70 -1.89
CA PHE A 51 -10.73 -13.51 -1.93
C PHE A 51 -11.57 -12.23 -2.13
N CYS A 52 -12.54 -12.26 -3.04
CA CYS A 52 -13.41 -11.13 -3.32
C CYS A 52 -14.37 -10.81 -2.18
N ASN A 53 -14.95 -11.83 -1.54
CA ASN A 53 -15.81 -11.63 -0.38
C ASN A 53 -15.03 -10.97 0.78
N GLN A 54 -13.84 -11.49 1.11
CA GLN A 54 -12.97 -10.91 2.14
C GLN A 54 -12.57 -9.46 1.80
N THR A 55 -12.23 -9.22 0.53
CA THR A 55 -11.86 -7.88 0.05
C THR A 55 -13.01 -6.90 0.22
N ASN A 56 -14.22 -7.25 -0.23
CA ASN A 56 -15.41 -6.41 -0.10
C ASN A 56 -15.75 -6.06 1.36
N GLN A 57 -15.67 -7.05 2.26
CA GLN A 57 -15.91 -6.84 3.70
C GLN A 57 -14.90 -5.86 4.31
N LYS A 58 -13.61 -6.06 3.99
CA LYS A 58 -12.52 -5.20 4.46
C LYS A 58 -12.61 -3.78 3.89
N GLU A 59 -12.95 -3.63 2.62
CA GLU A 59 -13.19 -2.33 2.00
C GLU A 59 -14.34 -1.57 2.69
N LEU A 60 -15.44 -2.27 2.99
CA LEU A 60 -16.57 -1.68 3.70
C LEU A 60 -16.16 -1.20 5.10
N TYR A 61 -15.38 -1.99 5.83
CA TYR A 61 -14.88 -1.60 7.15
C TYR A 61 -14.06 -0.31 7.09
N VAL A 62 -13.08 -0.22 6.19
CA VAL A 62 -12.21 0.96 6.10
C VAL A 62 -13.01 2.20 5.71
N LYS A 63 -13.99 2.06 4.81
CA LYS A 63 -14.91 3.16 4.47
C LYS A 63 -15.71 3.65 5.68
N GLU A 64 -16.30 2.73 6.44
CA GLU A 64 -17.09 3.10 7.62
C GLU A 64 -16.22 3.68 8.74
N TYR A 65 -15.03 3.12 8.95
CA TYR A 65 -14.03 3.68 9.86
C TYR A 65 -13.65 5.10 9.44
N ALA A 66 -13.31 5.33 8.17
CA ALA A 66 -12.96 6.66 7.67
C ALA A 66 -14.11 7.66 7.86
N ARG A 67 -15.35 7.23 7.57
CA ARG A 67 -16.54 8.07 7.67
C ARG A 67 -16.85 8.49 9.11
N ARG A 68 -16.75 7.55 10.07
CA ARG A 68 -17.17 7.76 11.47
C ARG A 68 -16.06 8.27 12.38
N CYS A 69 -14.81 7.87 12.13
CA CYS A 69 -13.72 8.02 13.09
C CYS A 69 -12.65 9.02 12.67
N LEU A 70 -12.59 9.39 11.39
CA LEU A 70 -11.60 10.34 10.90
C LEU A 70 -12.21 11.74 10.74
N ALA A 71 -11.40 12.75 11.06
CA ALA A 71 -11.69 14.15 10.74
C ALA A 71 -11.84 14.36 9.22
N LYS A 72 -12.39 15.51 8.82
CA LYS A 72 -12.77 15.79 7.42
C LYS A 72 -11.62 15.55 6.43
N PHE A 73 -10.43 16.07 6.73
CA PHE A 73 -9.28 15.97 5.84
C PHE A 73 -8.67 14.55 5.79
N PRO A 74 -8.30 13.89 6.92
CA PRO A 74 -7.87 12.50 6.93
C PRO A 74 -8.85 11.52 6.26
N ARG A 75 -10.16 11.79 6.37
CA ARG A 75 -11.22 11.03 5.68
C ARG A 75 -11.14 11.16 4.17
N GLN A 76 -10.91 12.37 3.65
CA GLN A 76 -10.76 12.60 2.21
C GLN A 76 -9.53 11.87 1.67
N VAL A 77 -8.39 11.98 2.35
CA VAL A 77 -7.16 11.25 1.99
C VAL A 77 -7.39 9.74 1.99
N THR A 78 -8.00 9.20 3.05
CA THR A 78 -8.31 7.76 3.14
C THR A 78 -9.24 7.33 2.01
N SER A 79 -10.24 8.15 1.68
CA SER A 79 -11.17 7.86 0.58
C SER A 79 -10.48 7.84 -0.79
N LEU A 80 -9.53 8.75 -1.02
CA LEU A 80 -8.72 8.79 -2.24
C LEU A 80 -7.82 7.54 -2.37
N LEU A 81 -7.13 7.15 -1.30
CA LEU A 81 -6.30 5.94 -1.26
C LEU A 81 -7.12 4.68 -1.51
N MET A 82 -8.24 4.57 -0.80
CA MET A 82 -9.14 3.44 -0.96
C MET A 82 -9.75 3.38 -2.36
N PHE A 83 -10.00 4.52 -3.01
CA PHE A 83 -10.59 4.54 -4.35
C PHE A 83 -9.78 3.73 -5.38
N GLY A 84 -8.46 3.91 -5.41
CA GLY A 84 -7.58 3.15 -6.32
C GLY A 84 -7.64 1.64 -6.06
N ILE A 85 -7.55 1.26 -4.78
CA ILE A 85 -7.66 -0.14 -4.32
C ILE A 85 -9.01 -0.74 -4.72
N ILE A 86 -10.12 -0.09 -4.37
CA ILE A 86 -11.48 -0.54 -4.65
C ILE A 86 -11.69 -0.69 -6.15
N ARG A 87 -11.21 0.27 -6.95
CA ARG A 87 -11.37 0.24 -8.41
C ARG A 87 -10.68 -0.99 -9.00
N LYS A 88 -9.42 -1.26 -8.63
CA LYS A 88 -8.68 -2.43 -9.11
C LYS A 88 -9.27 -3.75 -8.57
N ASN A 89 -9.63 -3.81 -7.30
CA ASN A 89 -10.27 -5.00 -6.71
C ASN A 89 -11.61 -5.32 -7.38
N ARG A 90 -12.44 -4.32 -7.69
CA ARG A 90 -13.67 -4.53 -8.46
C ARG A 90 -13.41 -5.09 -9.85
N GLN A 91 -12.35 -4.64 -10.52
CA GLN A 91 -11.96 -5.19 -11.82
C GLN A 91 -11.56 -6.66 -11.72
N PHE A 92 -10.75 -7.03 -10.70
CA PHE A 92 -10.38 -8.42 -10.42
C PHE A 92 -11.59 -9.30 -10.07
N CYS A 93 -12.49 -8.79 -9.24
CA CYS A 93 -13.65 -9.54 -8.76
C CYS A 93 -14.77 -9.67 -9.79
N SER A 94 -14.72 -8.86 -10.84
CA SER A 94 -15.60 -9.00 -12.00
C SER A 94 -15.09 -10.11 -12.94
N LYS A 95 -15.95 -10.70 -13.78
CA LYS A 95 -15.58 -11.73 -14.77
C LYS A 95 -14.79 -11.14 -15.96
N THR A 96 -13.70 -10.42 -15.67
CA THR A 96 -12.90 -9.65 -16.64
C THR A 96 -11.61 -10.38 -17.04
N LYS A 97 -10.89 -9.83 -18.03
CA LYS A 97 -9.53 -10.26 -18.41
C LYS A 97 -8.57 -10.23 -17.21
N LEU A 98 -8.66 -9.20 -16.37
CA LEU A 98 -7.81 -9.01 -15.20
C LEU A 98 -7.95 -10.14 -14.17
N ARG A 99 -9.13 -10.75 -14.04
CA ARG A 99 -9.30 -11.94 -13.19
C ARG A 99 -8.44 -13.11 -13.67
N LYS A 100 -8.41 -13.34 -14.98
CA LYS A 100 -7.62 -14.42 -15.59
C LYS A 100 -6.12 -14.15 -15.44
N GLU A 101 -5.70 -12.90 -15.66
CA GLU A 101 -4.32 -12.46 -15.47
C GLU A 101 -3.87 -12.65 -14.01
N MET A 102 -4.72 -12.33 -13.04
CA MET A 102 -4.39 -12.52 -11.62
C MET A 102 -4.31 -14.00 -11.21
N ILE A 103 -5.18 -14.85 -11.78
CA ILE A 103 -5.08 -16.32 -11.57
C ILE A 103 -3.78 -16.86 -12.17
N HIS A 104 -3.43 -16.41 -13.38
CA HIS A 104 -2.16 -16.77 -14.02
C HIS A 104 -0.95 -16.35 -13.18
N ALA A 105 -0.92 -15.08 -12.74
CA ALA A 105 0.15 -14.53 -11.93
C ALA A 105 0.18 -15.04 -10.48
N ALA A 106 -0.83 -15.82 -10.04
CA ALA A 106 -0.98 -16.21 -8.64
C ALA A 106 0.25 -16.92 -8.08
N HIS A 107 0.91 -17.78 -8.87
CA HIS A 107 2.14 -18.45 -8.46
C HIS A 107 3.28 -17.45 -8.22
N CYS A 108 3.53 -16.54 -9.16
CA CYS A 108 4.51 -15.46 -9.02
C CYS A 108 4.23 -14.61 -7.78
N LEU A 109 3.00 -14.09 -7.68
CA LEU A 109 2.54 -13.23 -6.59
C LEU A 109 2.74 -13.88 -5.22
N ASN A 110 2.36 -15.15 -5.07
CA ASN A 110 2.54 -15.91 -3.84
C ASN A 110 4.02 -16.19 -3.50
N THR A 111 4.88 -16.28 -4.51
CA THR A 111 6.32 -16.48 -4.34
C THR A 111 7.00 -15.20 -3.84
N ILE A 112 6.66 -14.05 -4.42
CA ILE A 112 7.34 -12.78 -4.12
C ILE A 112 6.75 -12.04 -2.91
N LYS A 113 5.55 -12.37 -2.44
CA LYS A 113 4.83 -11.59 -1.40
C LYS A 113 5.64 -11.28 -0.14
N ARG A 114 6.48 -12.21 0.34
CA ARG A 114 7.31 -11.97 1.54
C ARG A 114 8.40 -10.94 1.28
N LYS A 115 9.00 -10.96 0.07
CA LYS A 115 9.96 -9.96 -0.35
C LYS A 115 9.25 -8.62 -0.61
N GLY A 116 8.06 -8.66 -1.21
CA GLY A 116 7.21 -7.48 -1.40
C GLY A 116 6.80 -6.79 -0.10
N SER A 117 6.50 -7.56 0.96
CA SER A 117 6.19 -7.00 2.28
C SER A 117 7.38 -6.26 2.89
N LYS A 118 8.62 -6.64 2.54
CA LYS A 118 9.82 -5.86 2.92
C LYS A 118 9.89 -4.53 2.16
N CYS A 119 9.46 -4.48 0.91
CA CYS A 119 9.35 -3.23 0.15
C CYS A 119 8.37 -2.27 0.85
N PHE A 120 7.20 -2.77 1.26
CA PHE A 120 6.22 -1.99 2.05
C PHE A 120 6.77 -1.57 3.41
N SER A 121 7.44 -2.47 4.14
CA SER A 121 8.05 -2.14 5.43
C SER A 121 9.06 -0.99 5.33
N ARG A 122 9.85 -0.97 4.24
CA ARG A 122 10.77 0.13 3.94
C ARG A 122 10.00 1.41 3.60
N ALA A 123 8.95 1.32 2.78
CA ALA A 123 8.10 2.46 2.49
C ALA A 123 7.50 3.09 3.76
N ILE A 124 6.90 2.27 4.64
CA ILE A 124 6.33 2.69 5.92
C ILE A 124 7.40 3.39 6.77
N GLN A 125 8.60 2.80 6.87
CA GLN A 125 9.72 3.41 7.58
C GLN A 125 10.00 4.81 7.07
N ASP A 126 10.07 4.99 5.77
CA ASP A 126 10.42 6.28 5.20
C ASP A 126 9.29 7.31 5.32
N PHE A 127 8.01 6.91 5.20
CA PHE A 127 6.87 7.78 5.52
C PHE A 127 6.92 8.24 6.98
N LEU A 128 7.27 7.35 7.92
CA LEU A 128 7.46 7.72 9.33
C LEU A 128 8.63 8.69 9.50
N ILE A 129 9.72 8.55 8.75
CA ILE A 129 10.81 9.54 8.76
C ILE A 129 10.28 10.90 8.27
N ILE A 130 9.54 10.94 7.15
CA ILE A 130 8.98 12.19 6.56
C ILE A 130 8.03 12.89 7.53
N LYS A 131 7.20 12.13 8.24
CA LYS A 131 6.31 12.67 9.30
C LYS A 131 7.07 13.49 10.35
N HIS A 132 8.31 13.13 10.68
CA HIS A 132 9.14 13.82 11.68
C HIS A 132 10.01 14.96 11.13
N MET A 133 9.95 15.23 9.82
CA MET A 133 10.68 16.35 9.22
C MET A 133 10.00 17.70 9.51
N PRO A 134 10.67 18.84 9.28
CA PRO A 134 10.01 20.16 9.34
C PRO A 134 8.77 20.20 8.45
N ILE A 135 7.68 20.82 8.92
CA ILE A 135 6.38 20.89 8.21
C ILE A 135 6.56 21.47 6.81
N SER A 136 7.40 22.51 6.68
CA SER A 136 7.78 23.10 5.41
C SER A 136 8.40 22.04 4.49
N GLY A 137 7.66 21.65 3.46
CA GLY A 137 8.11 20.68 2.47
C GLY A 137 7.86 19.22 2.84
N ARG A 138 7.05 18.87 3.85
CA ARG A 138 6.63 17.46 4.06
C ARG A 138 5.91 16.90 2.83
N VAL A 139 4.87 17.59 2.36
CA VAL A 139 4.10 17.18 1.17
C VAL A 139 4.98 17.13 -0.07
N GLY A 140 5.78 18.17 -0.26
CA GLY A 140 6.79 18.21 -1.31
C GLY A 140 7.65 16.96 -1.21
N LYS A 141 8.30 16.71 -0.06
CA LYS A 141 9.11 15.51 0.14
C LYS A 141 8.32 14.25 -0.14
N THR A 142 7.13 14.04 0.40
CA THR A 142 6.25 12.90 0.10
C THR A 142 6.01 12.72 -1.41
N CYS A 143 5.73 13.80 -2.14
CA CYS A 143 5.45 13.79 -3.57
C CYS A 143 6.69 13.63 -4.46
N TRP A 144 7.78 14.29 -4.08
CA TRP A 144 9.10 14.16 -4.66
C TRP A 144 9.63 12.74 -4.51
N TYR A 145 9.41 12.18 -3.33
CA TYR A 145 9.72 10.80 -2.95
C TYR A 145 8.88 9.77 -3.70
N VAL A 146 7.77 10.23 -4.26
CA VAL A 146 6.89 9.41 -5.08
C VAL A 146 7.30 9.39 -6.56
N TYR A 147 7.98 10.43 -7.05
CA TYR A 147 8.10 10.66 -8.50
C TYR A 147 9.48 10.44 -9.12
N PHE A 148 10.57 10.35 -8.34
CA PHE A 148 11.92 10.33 -8.90
C PHE A 148 12.67 9.02 -8.62
N ASN A 149 13.18 8.44 -9.71
CA ASN A 149 13.99 7.20 -9.80
C ASN A 149 15.28 7.22 -8.93
N THR A 150 15.69 8.40 -8.45
CA THR A 150 16.85 8.59 -7.57
C THR A 150 16.49 8.84 -6.11
N CYS A 151 15.20 8.95 -5.78
CA CYS A 151 14.73 9.28 -4.42
C CYS A 151 13.47 8.53 -3.95
N PHE A 152 13.63 7.22 -3.85
CA PHE A 152 13.52 6.43 -2.62
C PHE A 152 12.20 5.84 -2.04
N VAL A 153 10.94 6.13 -2.43
CA VAL A 153 9.84 5.20 -2.02
C VAL A 153 8.78 4.78 -3.00
N TYR A 154 8.13 5.62 -3.79
CA TYR A 154 7.00 5.08 -4.56
C TYR A 154 7.47 4.34 -5.81
N TYR A 155 8.32 5.00 -6.61
CA TYR A 155 9.12 4.31 -7.61
C TYR A 155 9.93 3.21 -6.95
N THR A 156 10.47 3.39 -5.75
CA THR A 156 11.23 2.33 -5.09
C THR A 156 10.36 1.19 -4.57
N LEU A 157 9.08 1.41 -4.28
CA LEU A 157 8.14 0.36 -3.87
C LEU A 157 7.70 -0.41 -5.11
N GLU A 158 7.33 0.31 -6.16
CA GLU A 158 6.99 -0.23 -7.47
C GLU A 158 8.19 -0.98 -8.07
N GLU A 159 9.33 -0.33 -8.25
CA GLU A 159 10.60 -0.92 -8.67
C GLU A 159 11.02 -2.05 -7.74
N CYS A 160 10.93 -1.93 -6.41
CA CYS A 160 11.29 -3.04 -5.52
C CYS A 160 10.40 -4.25 -5.80
N LEU A 161 9.08 -4.05 -5.95
CA LEU A 161 8.12 -5.13 -6.22
C LEU A 161 8.30 -5.74 -7.61
N VAL A 162 8.46 -4.91 -8.64
CA VAL A 162 8.70 -5.33 -10.02
C VAL A 162 10.06 -6.05 -10.11
N GLN A 163 11.10 -5.52 -9.47
CA GLN A 163 12.41 -6.14 -9.37
C GLN A 163 12.35 -7.48 -8.65
N GLN A 164 11.51 -7.64 -7.60
CA GLN A 164 11.32 -8.96 -6.98
C GLN A 164 10.76 -10.00 -7.94
N ALA A 165 9.91 -9.58 -8.89
CA ALA A 165 9.41 -10.46 -9.94
C ALA A 165 10.50 -10.78 -10.98
N ILE A 166 11.23 -9.77 -11.45
CA ILE A 166 12.32 -9.91 -12.43
C ILE A 166 13.45 -10.81 -11.88
N GLU A 167 13.80 -10.66 -10.60
CA GLU A 167 14.83 -11.47 -9.93
C GLU A 167 14.37 -12.88 -9.56
N THR A 168 13.10 -13.23 -9.86
CA THR A 168 12.54 -14.56 -9.62
C THR A 168 12.03 -15.19 -10.93
N PRO A 169 12.89 -15.33 -11.96
CA PRO A 169 12.46 -15.74 -13.31
C PRO A 169 11.94 -17.18 -13.39
N GLN A 170 12.22 -18.00 -12.38
CA GLN A 170 11.68 -19.37 -12.30
C GLN A 170 10.19 -19.40 -11.92
N SER A 171 9.67 -18.32 -11.31
CA SER A 171 8.30 -18.26 -10.79
C SER A 171 7.48 -17.12 -11.37
N CYS A 172 8.12 -16.18 -12.07
CA CYS A 172 7.51 -14.96 -12.60
C CYS A 172 7.94 -14.74 -14.06
N SER A 173 6.97 -14.49 -14.94
CA SER A 173 7.23 -14.04 -16.30
C SER A 173 7.33 -12.51 -16.40
N ASN A 174 7.71 -11.99 -17.57
CA ASN A 174 7.71 -10.55 -17.83
C ASN A 174 6.28 -9.97 -17.77
N GLU A 175 5.28 -10.74 -18.20
CA GLU A 175 3.87 -10.38 -18.12
C GLU A 175 3.41 -10.29 -16.65
N ASP A 176 3.90 -11.17 -15.77
CA ASP A 176 3.61 -11.07 -14.34
C ASP A 176 4.22 -9.80 -13.73
N ALA A 177 5.46 -9.45 -14.09
CA ALA A 177 6.10 -8.22 -13.67
C ALA A 177 5.32 -6.98 -14.12
N GLN A 178 4.85 -6.96 -15.38
CA GLN A 178 4.02 -5.88 -15.92
C GLN A 178 2.63 -5.83 -15.24
N MET A 179 2.06 -6.98 -14.88
CA MET A 179 0.81 -7.03 -14.11
C MET A 179 0.99 -6.39 -12.72
N ILE A 180 2.11 -6.68 -12.05
CA ILE A 180 2.47 -6.11 -10.75
C ILE A 180 2.62 -4.59 -10.85
N GLU A 181 3.32 -4.09 -11.86
CA GLU A 181 3.46 -2.65 -12.14
C GLU A 181 2.08 -1.99 -12.31
N ASN A 182 1.24 -2.52 -13.20
CA ASN A 182 -0.12 -2.04 -13.45
C ASN A 182 -1.04 -2.09 -12.22
N LEU A 183 -0.79 -3.05 -11.32
CA LEU A 183 -1.53 -3.19 -10.06
C LEU A 183 -1.16 -2.07 -9.11
N ILE A 184 0.14 -1.82 -8.94
CA ILE A 184 0.67 -0.77 -8.06
C ILE A 184 0.26 0.60 -8.58
N GLU A 185 0.51 0.91 -9.86
CA GLU A 185 0.07 2.15 -10.50
C GLU A 185 -1.44 2.38 -10.30
N GLY A 186 -2.22 1.32 -10.39
CA GLY A 186 -3.65 1.35 -10.13
C GLY A 186 -4.09 1.74 -8.73
N TYR A 187 -3.35 1.30 -7.71
CA TYR A 187 -3.68 1.56 -6.32
C TYR A 187 -3.40 3.01 -5.93
N THR A 188 -2.37 3.61 -6.52
CA THR A 188 -1.74 4.83 -6.00
C THR A 188 -1.70 5.96 -7.00
N GLY A 189 -1.75 5.68 -8.30
CA GLY A 189 -1.60 6.67 -9.37
C GLY A 189 -2.52 7.88 -9.23
N GLN A 190 -3.76 7.70 -8.78
CA GLN A 190 -4.69 8.81 -8.56
C GLN A 190 -4.38 9.65 -7.33
N VAL A 191 -3.94 9.02 -6.23
CA VAL A 191 -3.54 9.76 -5.02
C VAL A 191 -2.31 10.57 -5.31
N VAL A 192 -1.34 9.93 -5.96
CA VAL A 192 -0.10 10.56 -6.41
C VAL A 192 -0.41 11.73 -7.34
N SER A 193 -1.21 11.55 -8.39
CA SER A 193 -1.53 12.65 -9.32
C SER A 193 -2.28 13.80 -8.63
N SER A 194 -3.16 13.50 -7.67
CA SER A 194 -3.97 14.52 -6.99
C SER A 194 -3.15 15.34 -5.99
N ILE A 195 -2.31 14.69 -5.18
CA ILE A 195 -1.53 15.37 -4.12
C ILE A 195 -0.29 16.04 -4.72
N CYS A 196 0.27 15.44 -5.76
CA CYS A 196 1.61 15.78 -6.24
C CYS A 196 1.62 16.58 -7.55
N GLN A 197 0.46 17.09 -7.98
CA GLN A 197 0.31 17.93 -9.18
C GLN A 197 1.25 19.14 -9.17
N ASN A 198 1.49 19.74 -7.99
CA ASN A 198 2.35 20.92 -7.82
C ASN A 198 3.84 20.59 -7.63
N TYR A 199 4.20 19.31 -7.68
CA TYR A 199 5.57 18.83 -7.50
C TYR A 199 5.98 18.05 -8.76
N PRO A 200 6.15 18.73 -9.91
CA PRO A 200 6.38 18.08 -11.20
C PRO A 200 7.74 17.39 -11.17
N LYS A 201 7.86 16.22 -11.81
CA LYS A 201 9.06 15.36 -11.82
C LYS A 201 10.42 16.12 -11.88
N SER A 202 10.61 17.17 -12.67
CA SER A 202 11.92 17.75 -13.02
C SER A 202 12.64 18.70 -12.02
N HIS A 203 12.52 18.56 -10.70
CA HIS A 203 13.09 19.51 -9.72
C HIS A 203 14.32 18.89 -9.03
N ASP A 204 15.47 19.55 -9.17
CA ASP A 204 16.81 19.10 -8.76
C ASP A 204 17.06 18.99 -7.24
N SER A 205 16.02 18.89 -6.41
CA SER A 205 16.16 19.08 -4.97
C SER A 205 16.57 17.84 -4.18
N CYS A 206 16.69 16.67 -4.80
CA CYS A 206 16.75 15.47 -3.98
C CYS A 206 18.10 15.18 -3.30
N SER A 207 19.22 15.50 -3.95
CA SER A 207 20.58 15.29 -3.40
C SER A 207 20.84 16.05 -2.09
N LYS A 208 19.96 16.99 -1.71
CA LYS A 208 20.07 17.83 -0.52
C LYS A 208 19.05 17.49 0.58
N LEU A 209 18.12 16.55 0.37
CA LEU A 209 16.93 16.50 1.23
C LEU A 209 17.23 16.10 2.68
N LEU A 210 18.23 15.25 2.95
CA LEU A 210 18.70 14.91 4.29
C LEU A 210 20.15 14.41 4.28
N GLN A 211 20.95 14.88 5.23
CA GLN A 211 22.26 14.27 5.47
C GLN A 211 22.08 12.87 6.11
N LYS A 212 22.96 11.92 5.78
CA LYS A 212 22.97 10.55 6.38
C LYS A 212 22.87 10.56 7.91
N ARG A 213 23.46 11.59 8.55
CA ARG A 213 23.41 11.80 10.00
C ARG A 213 22.00 12.10 10.51
N GLU A 214 21.24 12.92 9.80
CA GLU A 214 19.86 13.27 10.14
C GLU A 214 18.94 12.06 9.98
N MET A 215 19.12 11.31 8.89
CA MET A 215 18.42 10.03 8.67
C MET A 215 18.63 9.05 9.83
N ASN A 216 19.86 8.90 10.31
CA ASN A 216 20.15 8.01 11.44
C ASN A 216 19.52 8.48 12.75
N LYS A 217 19.41 9.79 12.98
CA LYS A 217 18.69 10.35 14.14
C LYS A 217 17.20 10.04 14.05
N LEU A 218 16.58 10.32 12.90
CA LEU A 218 15.15 10.08 12.68
C LEU A 218 14.81 8.58 12.77
N LYS A 219 15.67 7.69 12.26
CA LYS A 219 15.51 6.23 12.39
C LYS A 219 15.40 5.76 13.84
N LYS A 220 16.17 6.37 14.77
CA LYS A 220 16.08 6.05 16.20
C LYS A 220 14.72 6.46 16.78
N LEU A 221 14.19 7.61 16.37
CA LEU A 221 12.89 8.12 16.86
C LEU A 221 11.73 7.21 16.45
N ILE A 222 11.75 6.71 15.21
CA ILE A 222 10.62 5.94 14.66
C ILE A 222 10.64 4.45 15.05
N THR A 223 11.65 3.95 15.76
CA THR A 223 11.77 2.51 16.07
C THR A 223 10.53 2.00 16.83
N ASN A 224 10.03 2.80 17.78
CA ASN A 224 8.81 2.46 18.52
C ASN A 224 7.54 2.56 17.66
N GLU A 225 7.46 3.54 16.75
CA GLU A 225 6.31 3.73 15.86
C GLU A 225 6.22 2.63 14.80
N MET A 226 7.35 2.15 14.30
CA MET A 226 7.43 1.04 13.35
C MET A 226 6.75 -0.21 13.89
N SER A 227 6.88 -0.51 15.19
CA SER A 227 6.23 -1.68 15.80
C SER A 227 4.69 -1.57 15.91
N LYS A 228 4.14 -0.36 15.72
CA LYS A 228 2.71 -0.05 15.89
C LYS A 228 2.02 0.35 14.57
N THR A 229 2.79 0.45 13.49
CA THR A 229 2.32 0.91 12.17
C THR A 229 2.39 -0.25 11.20
N TYR A 230 1.23 -0.66 10.70
CA TYR A 230 1.06 -1.84 9.86
C TYR A 230 0.98 -1.51 8.38
N SER A 231 0.51 -0.32 8.00
CA SER A 231 0.40 0.10 6.61
C SER A 231 0.94 1.52 6.39
N ILE A 232 0.97 1.96 5.13
CA ILE A 232 1.36 3.33 4.75
C ILE A 232 0.31 4.38 5.17
N LEU A 233 -0.92 3.98 5.52
CA LEU A 233 -2.02 4.90 5.73
C LEU A 233 -1.82 5.82 6.94
N PRO A 234 -1.48 5.35 8.16
CA PRO A 234 -1.29 6.22 9.31
C PRO A 234 -0.24 7.32 9.09
N PRO A 235 1.00 7.03 8.65
CA PRO A 235 1.99 8.09 8.48
C PRO A 235 1.63 9.03 7.33
N LEU A 236 0.94 8.54 6.28
CA LEU A 236 0.46 9.40 5.19
C LEU A 236 -0.64 10.37 5.66
N ILE A 237 -1.59 9.90 6.48
CA ILE A 237 -2.56 10.78 7.14
C ILE A 237 -1.85 11.84 7.97
N ASP A 238 -0.92 11.42 8.84
CA ASP A 238 -0.21 12.33 9.76
C ASP A 238 0.60 13.40 8.99
N ILE A 239 1.21 13.04 7.85
CA ILE A 239 1.92 13.97 6.97
C ILE A 239 0.95 15.00 6.38
N LEU A 240 -0.15 14.53 5.82
CA LEU A 240 -1.08 15.39 5.10
C LEU A 240 -1.89 16.27 6.05
N ASP A 241 -2.22 15.78 7.25
CA ASP A 241 -2.94 16.54 8.28
C ASP A 241 -2.08 17.69 8.86
N SER A 242 -0.76 17.61 8.69
CA SER A 242 0.14 18.68 9.11
C SER A 242 0.19 19.88 8.15
N ILE A 243 -0.54 19.83 7.04
CA ILE A 243 -0.68 20.95 6.10
C ILE A 243 -1.71 21.94 6.68
N PRO A 244 -1.33 23.19 6.95
CA PRO A 244 -2.30 24.21 7.37
C PRO A 244 -3.36 24.42 6.26
N PRO A 245 -4.62 24.74 6.64
CA PRO A 245 -5.73 24.92 5.71
C PRO A 245 -5.50 26.05 4.70
#